data_AF-A0A380K475-F1
#
_entry.id   AF-A0A380K475-F1
#
_cell.length_a   1.000
_cell.length_b   1.000
_cell.length_c   1.000
_cell.angle_alpha   90.00
_cell.angle_beta   90.00
_cell.angle_gamma   90.00
#
_symmetry.space_group_name_H-M   'P 1'
#
loop_
_entity.id
_entity.type
_entity.pdbx_description
1 polymer ?
#
loop_
_entity_poly.entity_id
_entity_poly.type
_entity_poly.pdbx_seq_one_letter_code
_entity_poly.pdbx_strand_id
1 'polypeptide(L)' 'MKIKTFTSNFYHLILSRSTRNIADSFYLIVLSIGLAQVYQIDAAKLSLFTLLGLLPNVTSIF' A
#
# COMPACT_ATOMS: atom_id res chain seq x y z
N MET A 1 5.89 31.16 -18.35
CA MET A 1 6.37 29.77 -18.29
C MET A 1 5.17 28.83 -18.33
N LYS A 2 4.80 28.28 -19.50
CA LYS A 2 3.64 27.39 -19.62
C LYS A 2 4.07 25.95 -19.29
N ILE A 3 3.92 25.56 -18.03
CA ILE A 3 4.04 24.15 -17.63
C ILE A 3 2.79 23.43 -18.18
N LYS A 4 2.87 22.93 -19.42
CA LYS A 4 1.88 22.01 -20.02
C LYS A 4 2.50 20.65 -20.35
N THR A 5 3.50 20.22 -19.60
CA THR A 5 4.24 18.98 -19.90
C THR A 5 3.49 17.73 -19.45
N PHE A 6 2.56 17.85 -18.49
CA PHE A 6 1.85 16.72 -17.90
C PHE A 6 0.35 17.00 -17.81
N THR A 7 -0.46 15.98 -18.11
CA THR A 7 -1.93 16.05 -18.03
C THR A 7 -2.38 16.13 -16.57
N SER A 8 -3.58 16.65 -16.34
CA SER A 8 -4.16 16.70 -14.97
C SER A 8 -4.15 15.33 -14.29
N ASN A 9 -4.36 14.26 -15.06
CA ASN A 9 -4.31 12.88 -14.56
C ASN A 9 -2.92 12.49 -14.03
N PHE A 10 -1.85 12.92 -14.71
CA PHE A 10 -0.49 12.65 -14.24
C PHE A 10 -0.19 13.38 -12.93
N TYR A 11 -0.66 14.62 -12.78
CA TYR A 11 -0.57 15.33 -11.51
C TYR A 11 -1.36 14.63 -10.39
N HIS A 12 -2.55 14.09 -10.68
CA HIS A 12 -3.29 13.30 -9.69
C HIS A 12 -2.61 11.96 -9.36
N LEU A 13 -1.94 11.33 -10.33
CA LEU A 13 -1.18 10.09 -10.11
C LEU A 13 0.03 10.33 -9.18
N ILE A 14 0.73 11.45 -9.34
CA ILE A 14 1.99 11.72 -8.62
C ILE A 14 1.78 12.54 -7.33
N LEU A 15 0.79 13.43 -7.28
CA LEU A 15 0.62 14.41 -6.18
C LEU A 15 -0.71 14.28 -5.41
N SER A 16 -1.62 13.39 -5.81
CA SER A 16 -2.91 13.19 -5.13
C SER A 16 -2.95 11.85 -4.38
N ARG A 17 -4.16 11.30 -4.15
CA ARG A 17 -4.41 10.05 -3.39
C ARG A 17 -3.60 8.85 -3.89
N SER A 18 -3.15 8.86 -5.15
CA SER A 18 -2.32 7.81 -5.72
C SER A 18 -0.96 7.71 -5.02
N THR A 19 -0.31 8.82 -4.66
CA THR A 19 0.96 8.81 -3.92
C THR A 19 0.78 8.28 -2.50
N ARG A 20 -0.36 8.59 -1.86
CA ARG A 20 -0.72 8.03 -0.56
C ARG A 20 -0.90 6.51 -0.64
N ASN A 21 -1.59 6.04 -1.67
CA ASN A 21 -1.81 4.60 -1.93
C ASN A 21 -0.49 3.87 -2.22
N ILE A 22 0.41 4.50 -2.97
CA ILE A 22 1.78 4.00 -3.21
C ILE A 22 2.56 3.92 -1.90
N ALA A 23 2.54 4.97 -1.08
CA ALA A 23 3.23 5.00 0.22
C ALA A 23 2.67 3.94 1.17
N ASP A 24 1.35 3.77 1.23
CA ASP A 24 0.68 2.73 2.00
C ASP A 24 1.10 1.33 1.53
N SER A 25 1.25 1.13 0.21
CA SER A 25 1.76 -0.12 -0.38
C SER A 25 3.22 -0.40 0.02
N PHE A 26 4.10 0.61 -0.07
CA PHE A 26 5.50 0.48 0.37
C PHE A 26 5.61 0.20 1.87
N TYR A 27 4.77 0.85 2.69
CA TYR A 27 4.71 0.61 4.13
C TYR A 27 4.35 -0.85 4.44
N LEU A 28 3.37 -1.40 3.72
CA LEU A 28 2.94 -2.80 3.89
C LEU A 28 4.04 -3.80 3.51
N ILE A 29 4.83 -3.49 2.48
CA ILE A 29 6.01 -4.29 2.08
C ILE A 29 7.09 -4.23 3.16
N VAL A 30 7.46 -3.04 3.63
CA VAL A 30 8.50 -2.88 4.67
C VAL A 30 8.09 -3.55 5.97
N LEU A 31 6.82 -3.40 6.38
CA LEU A 31 6.26 -4.08 7.55
C LEU A 31 6.34 -5.61 7.39
N SER A 32 5.98 -6.13 6.22
CA SER A 32 6.04 -7.56 5.91
C SER A 32 7.47 -8.11 6.00
N ILE A 33 8.45 -7.38 5.45
CA ILE A 33 9.86 -7.73 5.54
C ILE A 33 10.35 -7.68 6.98
N GLY A 34 9.97 -6.67 7.75
CA GLY A 34 10.33 -6.55 9.18
C GLY A 34 9.78 -7.69 10.02
N LEU A 35 8.51 -8.06 9.81
CA LEU A 35 7.88 -9.21 10.48
C LEU A 35 8.56 -10.54 10.14
N ALA A 36 8.96 -10.73 8.88
CA ALA A 36 9.68 -11.93 8.47
C ALA A 36 11.12 -11.97 9.01
N GLN A 37 11.89 -10.87 8.89
CA GLN A 37 13.32 -10.87 9.21
C GLN A 37 13.62 -10.64 10.70
N VAL A 38 12.91 -9.74 11.37
CA VAL A 38 13.16 -9.39 12.78
C VAL A 38 12.42 -10.35 13.70
N TYR A 39 11.17 -10.65 13.39
CA TYR A 39 10.31 -11.48 14.25
C TYR A 39 10.26 -12.94 13.81
N GLN A 40 10.96 -13.32 12.74
CA GLN A 40 11.03 -14.70 12.22
C GLN A 40 9.64 -15.30 12.00
N ILE A 41 8.68 -14.46 11.61
CA ILE A 41 7.32 -14.90 11.32
C ILE A 41 7.33 -15.65 10.00
N ASP A 42 6.90 -16.91 10.05
CA ASP A 42 6.76 -17.76 8.87
C ASP A 42 5.80 -17.16 7.83
N ALA A 43 6.08 -17.41 6.55
CA ALA A 43 5.36 -16.85 5.43
C ALA A 43 3.85 -17.19 5.47
N ALA A 44 3.49 -18.38 5.95
CA ALA A 44 2.08 -18.78 6.08
C ALA A 44 1.32 -17.97 7.14
N LYS A 45 2.00 -17.57 8.23
CA LYS A 45 1.41 -16.71 9.26
C LYS A 45 1.33 -15.27 8.77
N LEU A 46 2.34 -14.80 8.04
CA LEU A 46 2.38 -13.46 7.47
C LEU A 46 1.24 -13.23 6.46
N SER A 47 1.00 -14.21 5.58
CA SER A 47 -0.11 -14.17 4.62
C SER A 47 -1.47 -14.20 5.32
N LEU A 48 -1.62 -14.99 6.39
CA LEU A 48 -2.83 -15.03 7.19
C LEU A 48 -3.09 -13.72 7.94
N PHE A 49 -2.06 -13.10 8.54
CA PHE A 49 -2.17 -11.78 9.15
C PHE A 49 -2.57 -10.70 8.13
N THR A 50 -1.97 -10.73 6.95
CA THR A 50 -2.30 -9.80 5.87
C THR A 50 -3.77 -9.96 5.43
N LEU A 51 -4.23 -11.20 5.27
CA LEU A 51 -5.62 -11.51 4.92
C LEU A 51 -6.61 -11.01 5.99
N LEU A 52 -6.32 -11.27 7.27
CA LEU A 52 -7.14 -10.80 8.39
C LEU A 52 -7.15 -9.27 8.50
N GLY A 53 -6.01 -8.62 8.26
CA GLY A 53 -5.91 -7.16 8.24
C GLY A 53 -6.69 -6.51 7.09
N LEU A 54 -6.95 -7.24 6.01
CA LEU A 54 -7.74 -6.79 4.87
C LEU A 54 -9.25 -7.03 5.03
N LEU A 55 -9.70 -7.89 5.95
CA LEU A 55 -11.12 -8.17 6.18
C LEU A 55 -11.98 -6.91 6.36
N PRO A 56 -11.61 -5.90 7.16
CA PRO A 56 -12.41 -4.70 7.33
C PRO A 56 -12.69 -3.97 6.00
N ASN A 57 -11.72 -3.96 5.10
CA ASN A 57 -11.85 -3.33 3.77
C ASN A 57 -12.74 -4.15 2.82
N VAL A 58 -12.80 -5.47 3.00
CA VAL A 58 -13.67 -6.36 2.23
C VAL A 58 -15.12 -6.25 2.74
N THR A 59 -15.30 -6.18 4.06
CA THR A 59 -16.63 -6.05 4.67
C THR A 59 -17.22 -4.66 4.54
N SER A 60 -16.41 -3.60 4.40
CA SER A 60 -16.92 -2.23 4.19
C SER A 60 -17.53 -2.01 2.80
N ILE A 61 -17.46 -3.01 1.91
CA ILE A 61 -18.04 -2.98 0.57
C ILE A 61 -19.51 -3.49 0.60
N PHE A 62 -19.94 -4.12 1.70
CA PHE A 62 -21.32 -4.55 1.95
C PHE A 62 -22.02 -3.61 2.94
#